data_AF-A0A8B9F968-F1
#
_entry.id   AF-A0A8B9F968-F1
#
_cell.length_a   1.000
_cell.length_b   1.000
_cell.length_c   1.000
_cell.angle_alpha   90.00
_cell.angle_beta   90.00
_cell.angle_gamma   90.00
#
_symmetry.space_group_name_H-M   'P 1'
#
loop_
_entity.id
_entity.type
_entity.pdbx_description
1 polymer ?
#
loop_
_entity_poly.entity_id
_entity_poly.type
_entity_poly.pdbx_seq_one_letter_code
_entity_poly.pdbx_strand_id
1 'polypeptide(L)'
;MFAPGSGLMSEQGWQKPGTTGSLQSLKKFNNQDFNHLRASCLSQGVLFEDATFPAHVSSIGPNLLPEDKLWQIQWKRPTVSYRNPHLIIDGVSRFDIMQGEIGDCWMLAALGSLTLQKQFLGNVLPRDQGFQNDYAGIFHFRVCTLCCVGTAWAWLVGLYRDPSSSPRS
;
A
#
# COMPACT_ATOMS: atom_id res chain seq x y z
N MET A 1 17.23 46.17 -40.18
CA MET A 1 17.67 44.88 -40.72
C MET A 1 18.12 44.01 -39.55
N PHE A 2 17.52 42.82 -39.47
CA PHE A 2 17.84 41.62 -38.70
C PHE A 2 17.76 41.60 -37.16
N ALA A 3 16.86 40.72 -36.70
CA ALA A 3 16.74 40.15 -35.36
C ALA A 3 17.48 38.75 -35.33
N PRO A 4 17.26 37.84 -34.35
CA PRO A 4 18.32 37.15 -33.59
C PRO A 4 18.49 35.64 -33.92
N GLY A 5 19.47 34.97 -33.32
CA GLY A 5 19.58 33.49 -33.25
C GLY A 5 20.58 33.09 -32.14
N SER A 6 20.20 32.35 -31.09
CA SER A 6 19.86 30.92 -31.02
C SER A 6 21.07 29.99 -31.19
N GLY A 7 21.64 29.55 -30.07
CA GLY A 7 22.59 28.43 -29.99
C GLY A 7 22.07 27.41 -28.99
N LEU A 8 21.31 26.44 -29.48
CA LEU A 8 20.75 25.30 -28.75
C LEU A 8 21.89 24.28 -28.52
N MET A 9 22.37 24.09 -27.29
CA MET A 9 23.15 22.89 -26.97
C MET A 9 22.18 21.76 -26.63
N SER A 10 22.13 20.82 -27.56
CA SER A 10 21.47 19.52 -27.45
C SER A 10 22.29 18.60 -26.57
N GLU A 11 21.86 18.35 -25.34
CA GLU A 11 22.28 17.17 -24.58
C GLU A 11 21.22 16.07 -24.74
N GLN A 12 21.31 15.38 -25.88
CA GLN A 12 20.74 14.05 -26.00
C GLN A 12 21.62 13.08 -25.22
N GLY A 13 20.99 12.28 -24.35
CA GLY A 13 21.49 10.94 -24.04
C GLY A 13 21.85 10.69 -22.58
N TRP A 14 20.84 10.34 -21.78
CA TRP A 14 20.91 9.20 -20.85
C TRP A 14 19.52 8.58 -20.67
N GLN A 15 18.88 8.16 -21.76
CA GLN A 15 17.85 7.11 -21.65
C GLN A 15 18.59 5.77 -21.69
N LYS A 16 19.00 5.28 -20.52
CA LYS A 16 19.46 3.90 -20.37
C LYS A 16 18.23 3.00 -20.15
N PRO A 17 18.09 1.89 -20.91
CA PRO A 17 17.07 0.90 -20.62
C PRO A 17 17.52 0.09 -19.39
N GLY A 18 16.62 -0.03 -18.41
CA GLY A 18 16.81 -0.92 -17.26
C GLY A 18 17.01 -0.22 -15.92
N THR A 19 16.17 0.77 -15.58
CA THR A 19 16.03 1.19 -14.18
C THR A 19 15.04 0.25 -13.49
N THR A 20 15.55 -0.77 -12.82
CA THR A 20 14.78 -1.59 -11.87
C THR A 20 14.23 -0.66 -10.79
N GLY A 21 12.94 -0.32 -10.88
CA GLY A 21 12.28 0.66 -10.01
C GLY A 21 11.56 1.82 -10.71
N SER A 22 11.52 1.87 -12.06
CA SER A 22 10.63 2.80 -12.76
C SER A 22 9.15 2.44 -12.52
N LEU A 23 8.29 3.45 -12.34
CA LEU A 23 6.82 3.31 -12.32
C LEU A 23 6.28 2.53 -13.55
N GLN A 24 7.08 2.47 -14.62
CA GLN A 24 6.76 1.80 -15.87
C GLN A 24 7.02 0.27 -15.83
N SER A 25 7.63 -0.26 -14.77
CA SER A 25 7.93 -1.70 -14.60
C SER A 25 7.66 -2.17 -13.16
N LEU A 26 6.43 -1.98 -12.70
CA LEU A 26 5.99 -2.52 -11.41
C LEU A 26 5.97 -4.05 -11.45
N LYS A 27 6.70 -4.67 -10.51
CA LYS A 27 6.65 -6.13 -10.32
C LYS A 27 5.31 -6.52 -9.71
N LYS A 28 4.61 -7.45 -10.35
CA LYS A 28 3.39 -8.06 -9.83
C LYS A 28 3.74 -8.92 -8.62
N PHE A 29 3.11 -8.65 -7.47
CA PHE A 29 3.24 -9.52 -6.30
C PHE A 29 2.54 -10.85 -6.57
N ASN A 30 3.18 -11.97 -6.22
CA ASN A 30 2.69 -13.32 -6.48
C ASN A 30 2.22 -13.59 -7.92
N ASN A 31 2.77 -12.87 -8.92
CA ASN A 31 2.33 -12.92 -10.32
C ASN A 31 0.84 -12.62 -10.54
N GLN A 32 0.16 -11.95 -9.61
CA GLN A 32 -1.24 -11.55 -9.73
C GLN A 32 -1.36 -10.27 -10.58
N ASP A 33 -2.21 -10.30 -11.61
CA ASP A 33 -2.54 -9.13 -12.43
C ASP A 33 -3.95 -8.62 -12.10
N PHE A 34 -4.03 -7.40 -11.58
CA PHE A 34 -5.29 -6.78 -11.16
C PHE A 34 -6.33 -6.73 -12.29
N ASN A 35 -5.95 -6.26 -13.49
CA ASN A 35 -6.88 -6.07 -14.59
C ASN A 35 -7.43 -7.41 -15.10
N HIS A 36 -6.56 -8.41 -15.21
CA HIS A 36 -6.95 -9.75 -15.62
C HIS A 36 -7.87 -10.42 -14.59
N LEU A 37 -7.52 -10.36 -13.31
CA LEU A 37 -8.34 -10.93 -12.22
C LEU A 37 -9.71 -10.25 -12.14
N ARG A 38 -9.74 -8.92 -12.19
CA ARG A 38 -10.98 -8.14 -12.19
C ARG A 38 -11.87 -8.50 -13.38
N ALA A 39 -11.32 -8.53 -14.59
CA ALA A 39 -12.08 -8.87 -15.80
C ALA A 39 -12.65 -10.29 -15.75
N SER A 40 -11.88 -11.25 -15.24
CA SER A 40 -12.33 -12.64 -15.05
C SER A 40 -13.48 -12.75 -14.05
N CYS A 41 -13.39 -12.04 -12.92
CA CYS A 41 -14.47 -12.01 -11.92
C CYS A 41 -15.74 -11.36 -12.47
N LEU A 42 -15.61 -10.24 -13.19
CA LEU A 42 -16.74 -9.56 -13.82
C LEU A 42 -17.43 -10.43 -14.88
N SER A 43 -16.68 -11.16 -15.72
CA SER A 43 -17.26 -12.02 -16.76
C SER A 43 -18.01 -13.22 -16.18
N GLN A 44 -17.59 -13.70 -15.00
CA GLN A 44 -18.23 -14.80 -14.29
C GLN A 44 -19.35 -14.34 -13.34
N GLY A 45 -19.48 -13.04 -13.08
CA GLY A 45 -20.44 -12.51 -12.11
C GLY A 45 -20.11 -12.89 -10.66
N VAL A 46 -18.85 -13.12 -10.34
CA VAL A 46 -18.37 -13.51 -9.00
C VAL A 46 -17.49 -12.43 -8.38
N LEU A 47 -17.39 -12.42 -7.05
CA LEU A 47 -16.45 -11.54 -6.35
C LEU A 47 -15.12 -12.25 -6.16
N PHE A 48 -14.02 -11.51 -6.33
CA PHE A 48 -12.66 -12.02 -6.16
C PHE A 48 -12.39 -12.48 -4.72
N GLU A 49 -11.78 -13.65 -4.60
CA GLU A 49 -11.22 -14.19 -3.35
C GLU A 49 -9.73 -14.48 -3.57
N ASP A 50 -8.88 -13.93 -2.69
CA ASP A 50 -7.44 -14.06 -2.84
C ASP A 50 -6.94 -15.38 -2.23
N ALA A 51 -6.59 -16.34 -3.08
CA ALA A 51 -6.02 -17.61 -2.65
C ALA A 51 -4.64 -17.45 -1.97
N THR A 52 -3.93 -16.37 -2.24
CA THR A 52 -2.60 -16.10 -1.64
C THR A 52 -2.68 -15.40 -0.29
N PHE A 53 -3.84 -14.82 0.03
CA PHE A 53 -4.11 -14.15 1.30
C PHE A 53 -5.57 -14.44 1.74
N PRO A 54 -5.85 -15.67 2.20
CA PRO A 54 -7.22 -16.11 2.45
C PRO A 54 -7.85 -15.39 3.65
N ALA A 55 -9.17 -15.33 3.68
CA ALA A 55 -9.96 -14.82 4.81
C ALA A 55 -9.94 -15.81 6.00
N HIS A 56 -8.76 -16.06 6.56
CA HIS A 56 -8.49 -17.07 7.58
C HIS A 56 -7.54 -16.52 8.64
N VAL A 57 -7.55 -17.11 9.84
CA VAL A 57 -6.70 -16.68 10.97
C VAL A 57 -5.19 -16.70 10.64
N SER A 58 -4.76 -17.55 9.71
CA SER A 58 -3.39 -17.59 9.21
C SER A 58 -2.93 -16.29 8.55
N SER A 59 -3.85 -15.48 8.03
CA SER A 59 -3.55 -14.21 7.35
C SER A 59 -3.42 -13.03 8.31
N ILE A 60 -3.87 -13.18 9.57
CA ILE A 60 -3.72 -12.14 10.60
C ILE A 60 -2.26 -12.09 11.04
N GLY A 61 -1.68 -13.25 11.33
CA GLY A 61 -0.30 -13.39 11.81
C GLY A 61 -0.23 -13.80 13.28
N PRO A 62 0.89 -14.43 13.70
CA PRO A 62 1.03 -14.96 15.05
C PRO A 62 1.17 -13.84 16.08
N ASN A 63 0.61 -14.05 17.27
CA ASN A 63 0.78 -13.18 18.45
C ASN A 63 0.32 -11.72 18.28
N LEU A 64 -0.48 -11.39 17.25
CA LEU A 64 -1.05 -10.04 17.09
C LEU A 64 -2.27 -9.80 17.97
N LEU A 65 -3.04 -10.86 18.25
CA LEU A 65 -4.24 -10.81 19.07
C LEU A 65 -4.32 -12.05 19.99
N PRO A 66 -4.96 -11.94 21.16
CA PRO A 66 -5.31 -13.09 21.98
C PRO A 66 -6.16 -14.12 21.22
N GLU A 67 -6.00 -15.42 21.52
CA GLU A 67 -6.71 -16.50 20.82
C GLU A 67 -8.23 -16.38 20.89
N ASP A 68 -8.77 -16.00 22.05
CA ASP A 68 -10.22 -15.81 22.26
C ASP A 68 -10.80 -14.72 21.35
N LYS A 69 -10.02 -13.67 21.05
CA LYS A 69 -10.39 -12.65 20.07
C LYS A 69 -10.25 -13.16 18.64
N LEU A 70 -9.20 -13.92 18.32
CA LEU A 70 -8.98 -14.46 16.97
C LEU A 70 -10.17 -15.30 16.48
N TRP A 71 -10.75 -16.14 17.36
CA TRP A 71 -11.90 -16.98 17.03
C TRP A 71 -13.22 -16.21 16.84
N GLN A 72 -13.29 -14.94 17.28
CA GLN A 72 -14.47 -14.10 17.12
C GLN A 72 -14.43 -13.25 15.84
N ILE A 73 -13.30 -13.22 15.13
CA ILE A 73 -13.12 -12.38 13.94
C ILE A 73 -13.94 -12.93 12.78
N GLN A 74 -14.70 -12.03 12.15
CA GLN A 74 -15.45 -12.31 10.92
C GLN A 74 -14.95 -11.40 9.80
N TRP A 75 -14.55 -12.02 8.69
CA TRP A 75 -14.17 -11.29 7.48
C TRP A 75 -15.43 -10.84 6.73
N LYS A 76 -15.60 -9.53 6.53
CA LYS A 76 -16.74 -8.95 5.83
C LYS A 76 -16.27 -7.97 4.78
N ARG A 77 -16.92 -7.98 3.61
CA ARG A 77 -16.71 -6.95 2.59
C ARG A 77 -17.49 -5.69 2.97
N PRO A 78 -16.99 -4.48 2.64
CA PRO A 78 -17.70 -3.23 2.94
C PRO A 78 -19.14 -3.18 2.39
N THR A 79 -19.40 -3.83 1.25
CA THR A 79 -20.72 -3.94 0.63
C THR A 79 -21.74 -4.72 1.44
N VAL A 80 -21.31 -5.54 2.42
CA VAL A 80 -22.21 -6.26 3.34
C VAL A 80 -22.69 -5.33 4.46
N SER A 81 -21.82 -4.45 4.94
CA SER A 81 -22.10 -3.58 6.08
C SER A 81 -22.70 -2.22 5.68
N TYR A 82 -22.44 -1.76 4.46
CA TYR A 82 -22.81 -0.41 4.00
C TYR A 82 -23.50 -0.45 2.64
N ARG A 83 -24.56 0.34 2.48
CA ARG A 83 -25.37 0.40 1.24
C ARG A 83 -24.63 1.06 0.07
N ASN A 84 -23.77 2.02 0.34
CA ASN A 84 -23.06 2.79 -0.68
C ASN A 84 -21.61 3.05 -0.25
N PRO A 85 -20.77 1.99 -0.16
CA PRO A 85 -19.38 2.13 0.25
C PRO A 85 -18.59 2.91 -0.81
N HIS A 86 -17.64 3.72 -0.37
CA HIS A 86 -16.72 4.43 -1.24
C HIS A 86 -15.29 4.13 -0.81
N LEU A 87 -14.38 4.05 -1.78
CA LEU A 87 -12.96 3.89 -1.50
C LEU A 87 -12.33 5.22 -1.07
N ILE A 88 -12.71 6.31 -1.74
CA ILE A 88 -12.25 7.67 -1.48
C ILE A 88 -13.44 8.61 -1.73
N ILE A 89 -13.70 9.56 -0.83
CA ILE A 89 -14.70 10.63 -1.00
C ILE A 89 -13.96 11.96 -0.83
N ASP A 90 -14.01 12.82 -1.84
CA ASP A 90 -13.41 14.18 -1.82
C ASP A 90 -11.91 14.24 -1.45
N GLY A 91 -11.17 13.17 -1.79
CA GLY A 91 -9.74 13.03 -1.52
C GLY A 91 -9.45 12.18 -0.29
N VAL A 92 -8.17 12.13 0.10
CA VAL A 92 -7.73 11.40 1.29
C VAL A 92 -7.07 12.38 2.24
N SER A 93 -7.42 12.25 3.51
CA SER A 93 -6.96 13.06 4.63
C SER A 93 -6.36 12.16 5.70
N ARG A 94 -5.45 12.70 6.50
CA ARG A 94 -4.93 12.02 7.69
C ARG A 94 -6.04 11.68 8.70
N PHE A 95 -7.17 12.38 8.64
CA PHE A 95 -8.32 12.13 9.50
C PHE A 95 -9.15 10.91 9.06
N ASP A 96 -8.90 10.38 7.86
CA ASP A 96 -9.56 9.17 7.35
C ASP A 96 -8.88 7.88 7.89
N ILE A 97 -7.78 8.03 8.64
CA ILE A 97 -6.96 6.94 9.17
C ILE A 97 -7.15 6.89 10.67
N MET A 98 -7.67 5.77 11.16
CA MET A 98 -7.85 5.50 12.58
C MET A 98 -7.16 4.18 12.94
N GLN A 99 -6.46 4.18 14.07
CA GLN A 99 -5.82 2.96 14.57
C GLN A 99 -6.85 1.98 15.10
N GLY A 100 -6.71 0.71 14.70
CA GLY A 100 -7.50 -0.39 15.24
C GLY A 100 -6.89 -0.97 16.51
N GLU A 101 -7.23 -2.23 16.80
CA GLU A 101 -6.69 -2.93 17.98
C GLU A 101 -5.25 -3.44 17.79
N ILE A 102 -4.75 -3.46 16.54
CA ILE A 102 -3.40 -3.95 16.22
C ILE A 102 -2.39 -2.81 16.42
N GLY A 103 -1.22 -3.14 16.97
CA GLY A 103 -0.13 -2.20 17.29
C GLY A 103 0.68 -1.70 16.09
N ASP A 104 0.01 -1.25 15.02
CA ASP A 104 0.60 -0.84 13.74
C ASP A 104 0.71 0.68 13.56
N CYS A 105 0.70 1.44 14.66
CA CYS A 105 0.72 2.91 14.64
C CYS A 105 1.85 3.52 13.80
N TRP A 106 3.00 2.84 13.73
CA TRP A 106 4.14 3.25 12.89
C TRP A 106 3.80 3.24 11.40
N MET A 107 3.01 2.26 10.93
CA MET A 107 2.55 2.14 9.56
C MET A 107 1.47 3.20 9.27
N LEU A 108 0.53 3.38 10.21
CA LEU A 108 -0.53 4.38 10.08
C LEU A 108 0.02 5.82 10.07
N ALA A 109 1.06 6.11 10.86
CA ALA A 109 1.74 7.41 10.84
C ALA A 109 2.41 7.68 9.48
N ALA A 110 3.03 6.66 8.88
CA ALA A 110 3.60 6.76 7.54
C ALA A 110 2.50 6.99 6.48
N LEU A 111 1.38 6.26 6.57
CA LEU A 111 0.24 6.45 5.68
C LEU A 111 -0.39 7.84 5.84
N GLY A 112 -0.56 8.31 7.07
CA GLY A 112 -1.04 9.67 7.38
C GLY A 112 -0.12 10.75 6.79
N SER A 113 1.19 10.56 6.86
CA SER A 113 2.16 11.45 6.23
C SER A 113 2.05 11.45 4.70
N LEU A 114 1.77 10.28 4.08
CA LEU A 114 1.54 10.17 2.64
C LEU A 114 0.31 10.96 2.18
N THR A 115 -0.76 11.06 3.00
CA THR A 115 -1.95 11.85 2.65
C THR A 115 -1.65 13.34 2.45
N LEU A 116 -0.60 13.87 3.11
CA LEU A 116 -0.15 15.25 2.93
C LEU A 116 0.57 15.47 1.59
N GLN A 117 1.02 14.38 0.95
CA GLN A 117 1.75 14.39 -0.32
C GLN A 117 0.88 13.85 -1.45
N LYS A 118 -0.18 14.60 -1.82
CA LYS A 118 -1.17 14.19 -2.84
C LYS A 118 -0.56 13.73 -4.17
N GLN A 119 0.59 14.28 -4.56
CA GLN A 119 1.34 13.89 -5.76
C GLN A 119 1.81 12.44 -5.74
N PHE A 120 2.21 11.92 -4.56
CA PHE A 120 2.71 10.56 -4.41
C PHE A 120 1.59 9.57 -4.07
N LEU A 121 0.49 10.05 -3.47
CA LEU A 121 -0.64 9.19 -3.11
C LEU A 121 -1.21 8.46 -4.34
N GLY A 122 -1.33 9.14 -5.49
CA GLY A 122 -1.81 8.51 -6.73
C GLY A 122 -0.89 7.40 -7.27
N ASN A 123 0.39 7.41 -6.87
CA ASN A 123 1.33 6.35 -7.20
C ASN A 123 1.16 5.12 -6.31
N VAL A 124 0.63 5.26 -5.09
CA VAL A 124 0.42 4.17 -4.13
C VAL A 124 -0.99 3.60 -4.21
N LEU A 125 -1.97 4.49 -4.36
CA LEU A 125 -3.40 4.19 -4.49
C LEU A 125 -3.91 4.69 -5.84
N PRO A 126 -3.83 3.86 -6.90
CA PRO A 126 -4.39 4.17 -8.21
C PRO A 126 -5.89 4.50 -8.13
N ARG A 127 -6.35 5.43 -8.98
CA ARG A 127 -7.75 5.92 -9.02
C ARG A 127 -8.66 5.13 -9.95
N ASP A 128 -8.16 4.05 -10.55
CA ASP A 128 -8.85 3.18 -11.51
C ASP A 128 -9.71 2.08 -10.85
N GLN A 129 -10.07 2.28 -9.59
CA GLN A 129 -10.75 1.30 -8.74
C GLN A 129 -11.74 1.98 -7.79
N GLY A 130 -12.80 1.27 -7.43
CA GLY A 130 -13.89 1.76 -6.60
C GLY A 130 -14.94 0.69 -6.34
N PHE A 131 -16.05 1.09 -5.73
CA PHE A 131 -17.19 0.22 -5.41
C PHE A 131 -18.35 0.38 -6.42
N GLN A 132 -18.14 1.13 -7.49
CA GLN A 132 -19.16 1.46 -8.51
C GLN A 132 -19.21 0.38 -9.61
N ASN A 133 -19.47 0.78 -10.86
CA ASN A 133 -19.96 -0.09 -11.95
C ASN A 133 -19.04 -1.28 -12.33
N ASP A 134 -17.77 -1.25 -11.96
CA ASP A 134 -16.77 -2.26 -12.28
C ASP A 134 -16.19 -2.93 -11.02
N TYR A 135 -16.94 -2.90 -9.91
CA TYR A 135 -16.57 -3.57 -8.68
C TYR A 135 -16.64 -5.10 -8.81
N ALA A 136 -15.51 -5.75 -8.57
CA ALA A 136 -15.38 -7.22 -8.59
C ALA A 136 -14.81 -7.78 -7.29
N GLY A 137 -14.90 -7.02 -6.18
CA GLY A 137 -14.36 -7.47 -4.89
C GLY A 137 -12.83 -7.45 -4.77
N ILE A 138 -12.12 -6.78 -5.69
CA ILE A 138 -10.66 -6.67 -5.72
C ILE A 138 -10.21 -5.20 -5.78
N PHE A 139 -9.10 -4.90 -5.12
CA PHE A 139 -8.39 -3.62 -5.14
C PHE A 139 -6.90 -3.87 -5.35
N HIS A 140 -6.15 -2.87 -5.79
CA HIS A 140 -4.70 -2.93 -5.93
C HIS A 140 -4.00 -1.70 -5.35
N PHE A 141 -2.82 -1.95 -4.79
CA PHE A 141 -1.95 -0.93 -4.23
C PHE A 141 -0.54 -1.14 -4.76
N ARG A 142 0.22 -0.05 -4.87
CA ARG A 142 1.62 -0.09 -5.29
C ARG A 142 2.48 0.22 -4.08
N VAL A 143 3.25 -0.76 -3.65
CA VAL A 143 4.18 -0.64 -2.52
C VAL A 143 5.60 -0.63 -3.04
N CYS A 144 6.39 0.36 -2.65
CA CYS A 144 7.81 0.39 -3.01
C CYS A 144 8.60 -0.53 -2.08
N THR A 145 8.96 -1.70 -2.58
CA THR A 145 9.80 -2.67 -1.85
C THR A 145 11.31 -2.45 -2.06
N LEU A 146 11.68 -1.53 -2.98
CA LEU A 146 13.08 -1.23 -3.35
C LEU A 146 13.65 0.05 -2.71
N CYS A 147 12.86 0.84 -1.96
CA CYS A 147 13.39 2.00 -1.22
C CYS A 147 14.13 1.62 0.08
N CYS A 148 14.31 0.33 0.37
CA CYS A 148 15.28 -0.14 1.37
C CYS A 148 16.62 -0.49 0.72
N VAL A 149 17.15 0.36 -0.17
CA VAL A 149 18.54 0.28 -0.60
C VAL A 149 19.19 1.66 -0.35
N GLY A 150 19.90 1.77 0.77
CA GLY A 150 20.96 2.76 0.94
C GLY A 150 20.55 4.16 1.40
N THR A 151 19.83 4.31 2.51
CA THR A 151 20.10 5.24 3.65
C THR A 151 18.87 5.27 4.56
N ALA A 152 18.68 4.21 5.35
CA ALA A 152 17.81 4.24 6.52
C ALA A 152 18.69 4.43 7.78
N TRP A 153 19.40 5.55 7.86
CA TRP A 153 19.87 6.09 9.13
C TRP A 153 18.86 7.14 9.58
N ALA A 154 17.73 6.66 10.12
CA ALA A 154 16.88 7.42 11.02
C ALA A 154 16.01 6.43 11.81
N TRP A 155 16.64 5.85 12.82
CA TRP A 155 16.08 5.48 14.13
C TRP A 155 14.64 4.95 14.18
N LEU A 156 14.48 3.63 14.28
CA LEU A 156 13.74 2.95 15.37
C LEU A 156 13.62 1.45 15.06
N VAL A 157 14.71 0.73 15.34
CA VAL A 157 14.63 -0.65 15.83
C VAL A 157 15.31 -0.61 17.19
N GLY A 158 14.54 -0.89 18.24
CA GLY A 158 15.03 -0.97 19.60
C GLY A 158 15.84 -2.24 19.84
N LEU A 159 16.68 -2.18 20.88
CA LEU A 159 16.93 -3.32 21.75
C LEU A 159 16.83 -2.87 23.21
N TYR A 160 16.55 -3.84 24.06
CA TYR A 160 15.65 -3.80 25.21
C TYR A 160 16.39 -3.74 26.56
N ARG A 161 15.63 -3.28 27.55
CA ARG A 161 15.77 -3.08 29.01
C ARG A 161 16.52 -4.17 29.85
N ASP A 162 17.15 -3.74 30.97
CA ASP A 162 16.97 -4.29 32.34
C ASP A 162 17.44 -3.32 33.47
N PRO A 163 16.59 -2.94 34.46
CA PRO A 163 16.98 -2.18 35.65
C PRO A 163 17.50 -3.03 36.85
N SER A 164 17.88 -4.30 36.66
CA SER A 164 18.37 -5.13 37.78
C SER A 164 19.56 -6.03 37.43
N SER A 165 20.74 -5.43 37.27
CA SER A 165 22.01 -6.15 37.38
C SER A 165 23.00 -5.36 38.22
N SER A 166 23.07 -5.66 39.52
CA SER A 166 24.26 -5.39 40.34
C SER A 166 25.20 -6.59 40.27
N PRO A 167 26.52 -6.35 40.15
CA PRO A 167 27.51 -7.14 40.85
C PRO A 167 28.27 -6.27 41.85
N ARG A 168 28.53 -6.85 43.02
CA ARG A 168 29.31 -6.31 44.13
C ARG A 168 30.76 -6.05 43.72
N SER A 169 31.31 -4.94 44.22
CA SER A 169 32.49 -4.92 45.10
C SER A 169 32.46 -3.64 45.91
#